data_AF-A0A914TV83-F1
#
_entry.id   AF-A0A914TV83-F1
#
_cell.length_a   1.000
_cell.length_b   1.000
_cell.length_c   1.000
_cell.angle_alpha   90.00
_cell.angle_beta   90.00
_cell.angle_gamma   90.00
#
_symmetry.space_group_name_H-M   'P 1'
#
loop_
_entity.id
_entity.type
_entity.pdbx_description
1 polymer ?
#
loop_
_entity_poly.entity_id
_entity_poly.type
_entity_poly.pdbx_seq_one_letter_code
_entity_poly.pdbx_strand_id
1 'polypeptide(L)' 'MITLFALLISFTSVQSIGNDPCQDYSLHDCDKVAECFSEQPGYFQCRCPKGFVDLSSDKRFPGRKCQKCK' A
#
# COMPACT_ATOMS: atom_id res chain seq x y z
N MET A 1 -19.21 37.13 8.02
CA MET A 1 -18.26 36.63 7.01
C MET A 1 -17.71 35.24 7.38
N ILE A 2 -18.57 34.31 7.78
CA ILE A 2 -18.16 32.91 8.07
C ILE A 2 -19.13 31.91 7.40
N THR A 3 -20.31 32.35 6.93
CA THR A 3 -21.37 31.48 6.42
C THR A 3 -21.45 31.34 4.88
N LEU A 4 -20.55 31.94 4.10
CA LEU A 4 -20.52 31.78 2.62
C LEU A 4 -19.29 31.01 2.09
N PHE A 5 -18.22 30.86 2.89
CA PHE A 5 -17.04 30.09 2.49
C PHE A 5 -17.24 28.58 2.63
N ALA A 6 -18.12 28.14 3.53
CA ALA A 6 -18.35 26.72 3.86
C ALA A 6 -18.82 25.84 2.69
N LEU A 7 -19.47 26.42 1.66
CA LEU A 7 -19.94 25.66 0.47
C LEU A 7 -18.83 25.41 -0.57
N LEU A 8 -17.70 26.12 -0.51
CA LEU A 8 -16.52 25.84 -1.34
C LEU A 8 -15.56 24.85 -0.66
N ILE A 9 -15.63 24.72 0.67
CA ILE A 9 -14.79 23.78 1.45
C ILE A 9 -15.32 22.34 1.36
N SER A 10 -16.53 22.13 0.84
CA SER A 10 -17.02 20.81 0.43
C SER A 10 -16.32 20.27 -0.83
N PHE A 11 -15.60 21.11 -1.59
CA PHE A 11 -14.88 20.73 -2.81
C PHE A 11 -13.37 20.54 -2.63
N THR A 12 -12.77 20.85 -1.47
CA THR A 12 -11.43 20.33 -1.17
C THR A 12 -11.59 18.90 -0.64
N SER A 13 -12.03 18.02 -1.54
CA SER A 13 -12.06 16.58 -1.34
C SER A 13 -10.71 16.13 -0.79
N VAL A 14 -10.70 15.64 0.45
CA VAL A 14 -9.72 14.67 0.96
C VAL A 14 -8.28 14.98 0.52
N GLN A 15 -7.56 15.82 1.26
CA GLN A 15 -6.10 15.79 1.16
C GLN A 15 -5.56 14.77 2.16
N SER A 16 -5.59 13.53 1.67
CA SER A 16 -4.76 12.37 2.01
C SER A 16 -4.15 12.41 3.41
N ILE A 17 -4.80 11.69 4.34
CA ILE A 17 -4.18 11.23 5.58
C ILE A 17 -3.12 10.20 5.19
N GLY A 18 -1.99 10.73 4.70
CA GLY A 18 -0.82 10.08 4.13
C GLY A 18 -1.10 9.06 3.00
N ASN A 19 -0.20 9.04 2.01
CA ASN A 19 -0.36 8.14 0.89
C ASN A 19 -0.20 6.69 1.38
N ASP A 20 -1.24 5.87 1.15
CA ASP A 20 -1.14 4.43 1.29
C ASP A 20 -0.19 3.91 0.20
N PRO A 21 1.01 3.42 0.56
CA PRO A 21 1.96 2.88 -0.42
C PRO A 21 1.36 1.72 -1.22
N CYS A 22 0.42 0.93 -0.69
CA CYS A 22 -0.15 -0.20 -1.41
C CYS A 22 -1.09 0.20 -2.57
N GLN A 23 -1.51 1.46 -2.65
CA GLN A 23 -2.31 1.97 -3.78
C GLN A 23 -1.46 2.38 -4.98
N ASP A 24 -0.15 2.56 -4.79
CA ASP A 24 0.77 3.02 -5.82
C ASP A 24 2.01 2.14 -5.88
N TYR A 25 2.11 1.33 -6.94
CA TYR A 25 3.25 0.43 -7.21
C TYR A 25 4.61 1.12 -7.33
N SER A 26 4.66 2.45 -7.40
CA SER A 26 5.93 3.20 -7.32
C SER A 26 6.38 3.49 -5.88
N LEU A 27 5.50 3.33 -4.89
CA LEU A 27 5.76 3.56 -3.47
C LEU A 27 6.09 2.28 -2.68
N HIS A 28 5.90 1.11 -3.29
CA HIS A 28 6.25 -0.18 -2.69
C HIS A 28 6.90 -1.09 -3.73
N ASP A 29 7.65 -2.07 -3.25
CA ASP A 29 8.42 -3.00 -4.06
C ASP A 29 8.04 -4.46 -3.75
N CYS A 30 6.76 -4.68 -3.46
CA CYS A 30 6.15 -6.01 -3.34
C CYS A 30 6.21 -6.76 -4.69
N ASP A 31 6.21 -8.10 -4.64
CA ASP A 31 5.98 -8.91 -5.84
C ASP A 31 4.59 -8.60 -6.41
N LYS A 32 4.43 -8.69 -7.74
CA LYS A 32 3.16 -8.45 -8.43
C LYS A 32 2.03 -9.38 -7.97
N VAL A 33 2.38 -10.58 -7.48
CA VAL A 33 1.39 -11.53 -6.96
C VAL A 33 1.28 -11.49 -5.44
N ALA A 34 2.09 -10.69 -4.74
CA ALA A 34 2.04 -10.56 -3.30
C ALA A 34 0.85 -9.71 -2.84
N GLU A 35 0.34 -10.01 -1.65
CA GLU A 35 -0.60 -9.18 -0.93
C GLU A 35 0.15 -8.04 -0.23
N CYS A 36 -0.33 -6.80 -0.40
CA CYS A 36 0.24 -5.61 0.24
C CYS A 36 -0.66 -5.17 1.41
N PHE A 37 -0.05 -4.88 2.56
CA PHE A 37 -0.72 -4.41 3.77
C PHE A 37 -0.11 -3.10 4.23
N SER A 38 -0.96 -2.11 4.47
CA SER A 38 -0.57 -0.77 4.91
C SER A 38 -1.29 -0.46 6.21
N GLU A 39 -0.56 -0.47 7.32
CA GLU A 39 -1.12 -0.20 8.64
C GLU A 39 -1.11 1.30 8.97
N GLN A 40 -0.17 2.02 8.39
CA GLN A 40 0.07 3.44 8.62
C GLN A 40 0.52 4.08 7.31
N PRO A 41 0.20 5.36 7.08
CA PRO A 41 0.60 6.01 5.85
C PRO A 41 2.12 6.03 5.64
N GLY A 42 2.57 5.69 4.44
CA GLY A 42 3.99 5.52 4.12
C GLY A 42 4.63 4.22 4.63
N TYR A 43 3.91 3.37 5.37
CA TYR A 43 4.40 2.05 5.78
C TYR A 43 3.69 0.93 5.04
N PHE A 44 4.43 -0.12 4.67
CA PHE A 44 3.87 -1.27 3.99
C PHE A 44 4.56 -2.57 4.39
N GLN A 45 3.81 -3.66 4.29
CA GLN A 45 4.29 -5.02 4.40
C GLN A 45 3.77 -5.85 3.22
N CYS A 46 4.61 -6.72 2.69
CA CYS A 46 4.23 -7.62 1.60
C CYS A 46 4.17 -9.06 2.12
N ARG A 47 3.25 -9.86 1.58
CA ARG A 47 3.14 -11.29 1.91
C ARG A 47 2.79 -12.09 0.67
N CYS A 48 3.44 -13.23 0.48
CA CYS A 48 3.02 -14.15 -0.58
C CYS A 48 1.68 -14.79 -0.23
N PRO A 49 0.74 -14.88 -1.19
CA PRO A 49 -0.56 -15.51 -0.97
C PRO A 49 -0.41 -17.01 -0.76
N LYS A 50 -1.48 -17.66 -0.28
CA LYS A 50 -1.48 -19.11 -0.09
C LYS A 50 -1.20 -19.85 -1.41
N GLY A 51 -0.35 -20.88 -1.33
CA GLY A 51 0.10 -21.63 -2.51
C GLY A 51 1.32 -21.03 -3.22
N PHE A 52 1.90 -19.96 -2.67
CA PHE A 52 3.18 -19.40 -3.10
C PHE A 52 4.21 -19.53 -1.99
N VAL A 53 5.47 -19.76 -2.38
CA VAL A 53 6.64 -19.72 -1.49
C VAL A 53 7.36 -18.40 -1.68
N ASP A 54 7.79 -17.82 -0.57
CA ASP A 54 8.60 -16.61 -0.55
C ASP A 54 10.07 -16.98 -0.80
N LEU A 55 10.63 -16.47 -1.90
CA LEU A 55 12.02 -16.62 -2.32
C LEU A 55 12.81 -15.32 -2.14
N SER A 56 12.32 -14.38 -1.33
CA SER A 56 13.02 -13.13 -1.05
C SER A 56 14.36 -13.41 -0.39
N SER A 57 15.42 -12.76 -0.87
CA SER A 57 16.78 -12.98 -0.38
C SER A 57 16.97 -12.54 1.08
N ASP A 58 16.25 -11.50 1.49
CA ASP A 58 16.28 -10.95 2.84
C ASP A 58 14.99 -11.28 3.57
N LYS A 59 15.09 -12.03 4.67
CA LYS A 59 13.93 -12.43 5.49
C LYS A 59 13.23 -11.25 6.17
N ARG A 60 13.90 -10.09 6.27
CA ARG A 60 13.30 -8.84 6.80
C ARG A 60 12.33 -8.21 5.81
N PHE A 61 12.44 -8.55 4.53
CA PHE A 61 11.59 -8.04 3.46
C PHE A 61 10.91 -9.22 2.75
N PRO A 62 9.89 -9.83 3.39
CA PRO A 62 9.13 -10.91 2.76
C PRO A 62 8.24 -10.38 1.63
N GLY A 63 7.74 -11.29 0.79
CA GLY A 63 6.74 -11.02 -0.23
C GLY A 63 7.25 -10.23 -1.44
N ARG A 64 8.57 -10.19 -1.69
CA ARG A 64 9.19 -9.46 -2.81
C ARG A 64 9.51 -10.35 -3.98
N LYS A 65 9.58 -11.66 -3.73
CA LYS A 65 9.66 -12.71 -4.73
C LYS A 65 8.75 -13.86 -4.33
N CYS A 66 7.60 -13.97 -4.98
CA CYS A 66 6.64 -15.03 -4.71
C CYS A 66 6.61 -16.03 -5.88
N GLN A 67 6.93 -17.29 -5.59
CA GLN A 67 6.93 -18.36 -6.57
C GLN A 67 5.78 -19.33 -6.28
N LYS A 68 4.96 -19.65 -7.27
CA LYS A 68 3.88 -20.64 -7.10
C LYS A 68 4.49 -22.00 -6.73
N CYS A 69 4.04 -22.58 -5.63
CA CYS A 69 4.36 -23.97 -5.28
C CYS A 69 3.71 -24.87 -6.33
N LYS A 70 4.53 -25.65 -7.04
CA LYS A 70 4.06 -26.67 -7.98
C LYS A 70 3.65 -27.92 -7.23
#